data_AF-A0ABD5MYG3-F1
#
_entry.id   AF-A0ABD5MYG3-F1
#
_cell.length_a   1.000
_cell.length_b   1.000
_cell.length_c   1.000
_cell.angle_alpha   90.00
_cell.angle_beta   90.00
_cell.angle_gamma   90.00
#
_symmetry.space_group_name_H-M   'P 1'
#
loop_
_entity.id
_entity.type
_entity.pdbx_description
1 polymer ?
#
loop_
_entity_poly.entity_id
_entity_poly.type
_entity_poly.pdbx_seq_one_letter_code
_entity_poly.pdbx_strand_id
1 'polypeptide(L)'
;MIISLILLGLAIVAAVILVFIKMKKRKTGEVQKTNYQAFFIMGISFVGLGVVLTAIINLGFIGFIALGIIYMLIGWKNQDKW
;
A
#
# COMPACT_ATOMS: atom_id res chain seq x y z
N MET A 1 21.90 -11.69 2.49
CA MET A 1 20.61 -12.40 2.29
C MET A 1 19.39 -11.56 2.70
N ILE A 2 19.40 -10.91 3.87
CA ILE A 2 18.26 -10.09 4.33
C ILE A 2 18.09 -8.79 3.50
N ILE A 3 19.19 -8.12 3.18
CA ILE A 3 19.19 -6.87 2.38
C ILE A 3 18.62 -7.11 0.97
N SER A 4 18.94 -8.25 0.34
CA SER A 4 18.40 -8.62 -0.98
C SER A 4 16.90 -8.92 -0.93
N LEU A 5 16.39 -9.49 0.16
CA LEU A 5 14.96 -9.73 0.36
C LEU A 5 14.16 -8.43 0.54
N ILE A 6 14.71 -7.47 1.27
CA ILE A 6 14.09 -6.14 1.47
C ILE A 6 14.05 -5.37 0.14
N LEU A 7 15.14 -5.39 -0.63
CA LEU A 7 15.20 -4.81 -1.97
C LEU A 7 14.20 -5.45 -2.93
N LEU A 8 14.03 -6.77 -2.87
CA LEU A 8 13.05 -7.49 -3.67
C LEU A 8 11.61 -7.06 -3.29
N GLY A 9 11.32 -6.95 -2.00
CA GLY A 9 10.01 -6.48 -1.50
C GLY A 9 9.68 -5.06 -1.96
N LEU A 10 10.64 -4.14 -1.86
CA LEU A 10 10.51 -2.77 -2.37
C LEU A 10 10.28 -2.73 -3.88
N ALA A 11 10.99 -3.56 -4.64
CA ALA A 11 10.83 -3.66 -6.08
C ALA A 11 9.45 -4.22 -6.47
N ILE A 12 8.92 -5.20 -5.74
CA ILE A 12 7.59 -5.77 -5.96
C ILE A 12 6.51 -4.71 -5.66
N VAL A 13 6.62 -3.98 -4.54
CA VAL A 13 5.68 -2.91 -4.20
C VAL A 13 5.70 -1.81 -5.26
N ALA A 14 6.90 -1.38 -5.70
CA ALA A 14 7.04 -0.40 -6.77
C ALA A 14 6.46 -0.89 -8.10
N ALA A 15 6.65 -2.17 -8.45
CA ALA A 15 6.09 -2.78 -9.65
C ALA A 15 4.56 -2.84 -9.60
N VAL A 16 3.97 -3.22 -8.46
CA VAL A 16 2.51 -3.25 -8.27
C VAL A 16 1.93 -1.84 -8.40
N ILE A 17 2.56 -0.83 -7.80
CA ILE A 17 2.15 0.57 -7.91
C ILE A 17 2.21 1.04 -9.37
N LEU A 18 3.31 0.75 -10.08
CA LEU A 18 3.48 1.12 -11.49
C LEU A 18 2.45 0.45 -12.41
N VAL A 19 2.14 -0.83 -12.16
CA VAL A 19 1.12 -1.58 -12.91
C VAL A 19 -0.27 -1.01 -12.63
N PHE A 20 -0.60 -0.69 -11.39
CA PHE A 20 -1.87 -0.04 -11.03
C PHE A 20 -2.03 1.31 -11.72
N ILE A 21 -0.97 2.13 -11.74
CA ILE A 21 -0.95 3.42 -12.43
C ILE A 21 -1.15 3.22 -13.93
N LYS A 22 -0.42 2.28 -14.56
CA LYS A 22 -0.55 2.01 -16.00
C LYS A 22 -1.94 1.49 -16.39
N MET A 23 -2.51 0.57 -15.62
CA MET A 23 -3.84 0.03 -15.88
C MET A 23 -4.93 1.10 -15.73
N LYS A 24 -4.80 1.98 -14.72
CA LYS A 24 -5.74 3.09 -14.51
C LYS A 24 -5.63 4.16 -15.61
N LYS A 25 -4.41 4.44 -16.10
CA LYS A 25 -4.18 5.42 -17.19
C LYS A 25 -4.72 4.95 -18.54
N ARG A 26 -4.84 3.65 -18.77
CA ARG A 26 -5.36 3.08 -20.02
C ARG A 26 -6.88 3.14 -20.16
N LYS A 27 -7.63 3.27 -19.06
CA LYS A 27 -9.09 3.17 -19.08
C LYS A 27 -9.84 4.50 -19.08
N THR A 28 -9.21 5.63 -18.74
CA THR A 28 -9.99 6.85 -18.51
C THR A 28 -9.16 8.10 -18.81
N GLY A 29 -9.50 8.77 -19.92
CA GLY A 29 -9.05 10.13 -20.22
C GLY A 29 -9.75 11.20 -19.37
N GLU A 30 -10.42 10.81 -18.28
CA GLU A 30 -11.07 11.74 -17.35
C GLU A 30 -10.20 11.95 -16.12
N VAL A 31 -10.11 13.21 -15.72
CA VAL A 31 -9.37 13.71 -14.57
C VAL A 31 -9.71 12.88 -13.33
N GLN A 32 -8.75 12.03 -12.92
CA GLN A 32 -8.94 11.03 -11.89
C GLN A 32 -9.38 11.67 -10.57
N LYS A 33 -10.64 11.46 -10.16
CA LYS A 33 -10.97 11.51 -8.74
C LYS A 33 -10.12 10.44 -8.06
N THR A 34 -9.18 10.88 -7.22
CA THR A 34 -8.37 9.99 -6.39
C THR A 34 -9.32 9.09 -5.59
N ASN A 35 -9.20 7.77 -5.75
CA ASN A 35 -10.06 6.84 -5.05
C ASN A 35 -9.50 6.60 -3.65
N TYR A 36 -9.95 7.41 -2.69
CA TYR A 36 -9.57 7.33 -1.28
C TYR A 36 -10.02 6.02 -0.62
N GLN A 37 -11.03 5.33 -1.20
CA GLN A 37 -11.43 3.96 -0.82
C GLN A 37 -10.36 2.93 -1.03
N ALA A 38 -9.74 2.97 -2.20
CA ALA A 38 -8.65 2.06 -2.49
C ALA A 38 -7.49 2.27 -1.52
N PHE A 39 -7.20 3.51 -1.11
CA PHE A 39 -6.16 3.80 -0.12
C PHE A 39 -6.50 3.25 1.26
N PHE A 40 -7.73 3.41 1.74
CA PHE A 40 -8.14 2.86 3.03
C PHE A 40 -8.08 1.33 3.07
N ILE A 41 -8.59 0.67 2.03
CA ILE A 41 -8.57 -0.80 1.90
C ILE A 41 -7.13 -1.31 1.84
N MET A 42 -6.26 -0.65 1.06
CA MET A 42 -4.83 -0.97 1.05
C MET A 42 -4.21 -0.79 2.43
N GLY A 43 -4.58 0.25 3.17
CA GLY A 43 -4.15 0.46 4.55
C GLY A 43 -4.48 -0.72 5.47
N ILE A 44 -5.73 -1.20 5.45
CA ILE A 44 -6.14 -2.40 6.20
C ILE A 44 -5.30 -3.62 5.81
N SER A 45 -5.11 -3.85 4.51
CA SER A 45 -4.32 -4.98 4.02
C SER A 45 -2.85 -4.90 4.45
N PHE A 46 -2.24 -3.71 4.38
CA PHE A 46 -0.85 -3.50 4.78
C PHE A 46 -0.64 -3.60 6.29
N VAL A 47 -1.60 -3.13 7.10
CA VAL A 47 -1.58 -3.35 8.56
C VAL A 47 -1.66 -4.84 8.87
N GLY A 48 -2.62 -5.57 8.28
CA GLY A 48 -2.77 -7.01 8.50
C GLY A 48 -1.52 -7.80 8.10
N LEU A 49 -0.97 -7.52 6.90
CA LEU A 49 0.29 -8.11 6.45
C LEU A 49 1.46 -7.76 7.37
N GLY A 50 1.54 -6.50 7.80
CA GLY A 50 2.54 -6.05 8.74
C GLY A 50 2.48 -6.83 10.05
N VAL A 51 1.30 -6.98 10.67
CA VAL A 51 1.15 -7.76 11.92
C VAL A 51 1.61 -9.20 11.73
N VAL A 52 1.16 -9.87 10.66
CA VAL A 52 1.52 -11.26 10.39
C VAL A 52 3.02 -11.42 10.16
N LEU A 53 3.63 -10.57 9.33
CA LEU A 53 5.07 -10.63 9.03
C LEU A 53 5.92 -10.29 10.26
N THR A 54 5.46 -9.36 11.09
CA THR A 54 6.16 -8.97 12.32
C THR A 54 6.11 -10.10 13.35
N ALA A 55 4.98 -10.81 13.44
CA ALA A 55 4.81 -11.93 14.36
C ALA A 55 5.54 -13.21 13.93
N ILE A 56 5.60 -13.50 12.61
CA ILE A 56 6.15 -14.76 12.09
C ILE A 56 7.66 -14.64 11.78
N ILE A 57 8.11 -13.50 11.25
CA ILE A 57 9.47 -13.37 10.71
C ILE A 57 10.37 -12.58 11.66
N ASN A 58 10.08 -11.29 11.88
CA ASN A 58 10.92 -10.40 12.70
C ASN A 58 10.23 -9.06 12.98
N LEU A 59 10.55 -8.43 14.13
CA LEU A 59 10.16 -7.05 14.45
C LEU A 59 10.49 -6.01 13.36
N GLY A 60 11.47 -6.27 12.49
CA GLY A 60 11.83 -5.37 11.37
C GLY A 60 10.69 -5.07 10.39
N PHE A 61 9.62 -5.87 10.37
CA PHE A 61 8.45 -5.65 9.51
C PHE A 61 7.42 -4.65 10.05
N ILE A 62 7.70 -4.01 11.19
CA ILE A 62 6.84 -2.97 11.78
C ILE A 62 6.60 -1.79 10.82
N GLY A 63 7.50 -1.57 9.86
CA GLY A 63 7.35 -0.58 8.80
C GLY A 63 6.11 -0.81 7.93
N PHE A 64 5.68 -2.05 7.71
CA PHE A 64 4.45 -2.37 6.97
C PHE A 64 3.19 -1.95 7.75
N ILE A 65 3.24 -2.06 9.07
CA ILE A 65 2.17 -1.60 9.96
C ILE A 65 2.08 -0.08 9.89
N ALA A 66 3.20 0.62 10.03
CA ALA A 66 3.25 2.09 9.95
C ALA A 66 2.75 2.59 8.59
N LEU A 67 3.16 1.94 7.50
CA LEU A 67 2.76 2.31 6.14
C LEU A 67 1.28 2.03 5.88
N GLY A 68 0.74 0.93 6.41
CA GLY A 68 -0.69 0.64 6.39
C GLY A 68 -1.53 1.67 7.18
N ILE A 69 -1.05 2.10 8.35
CA ILE A 69 -1.69 3.15 9.15
C ILE A 69 -1.72 4.48 8.38
N ILE A 70 -0.62 4.85 7.70
CA ILE A 70 -0.58 6.07 6.89
C ILE A 70 -1.61 6.02 5.76
N TYR A 71 -1.74 4.90 5.05
CA TYR A 71 -2.74 4.74 4.00
C TYR A 71 -4.18 4.75 4.53
N MET A 72 -4.43 4.15 5.70
CA MET A 72 -5.72 4.31 6.38
C MET A 72 -6.02 5.76 6.71
N LEU A 73 -5.06 6.50 7.28
CA LEU A 73 -5.26 7.91 7.64
C LEU A 73 -5.55 8.79 6.42
N ILE A 74 -4.92 8.51 5.28
CA ILE A 74 -5.20 9.22 4.02
C ILE A 74 -6.62 8.90 3.52
N GLY A 75 -7.03 7.64 3.57
CA GLY A 75 -8.38 7.23 3.19
C GLY A 75 -9.46 7.82 4.11
N TRP A 76 -9.20 7.81 5.41
CA TRP A 76 -10.11 8.32 6.43
C TRP A 76 -10.21 9.86 6.41
N LYS A 77 -9.08 10.58 6.28
CA LYS A 77 -9.11 12.05 6.19
C LYS A 77 -9.86 12.54 4.95
N ASN A 78 -9.90 11.74 3.90
CA ASN A 78 -10.61 12.06 2.66
C ASN A 78 -11.87 11.20 2.50
N GLN A 79 -12.46 10.76 3.63
CA GLN A 79 -13.67 9.96 3.66
C GLN A 79 -14.91 10.71 3.12
N ASP A 80 -14.79 11.99 2.89
CA ASP A 80 -15.85 12.83 2.35
C ASP A 80 -15.83 12.82 0.80
N LYS A 81 -14.80 12.20 0.22
CA LYS A 81 -14.53 12.15 -1.23
C LYS A 81 -14.68 10.75 -1.83
N TRP A 82 -15.07 9.77 -1.02
CA TRP A 82 -15.38 8.39 -1.45
C TRP A 82 -16.86 8.07 -1.31
#